data_AF-W1YGQ7-F1
#
_entry.id   AF-W1YGQ7-F1
#
_cell.length_a   1.000
_cell.length_b   1.000
_cell.length_c   1.000
_cell.angle_alpha   90.00
_cell.angle_beta   90.00
_cell.angle_gamma   90.00
#
_symmetry.space_group_name_H-M   'P 1'
#
loop_
_entity.id
_entity.type
_entity.pdbx_description
1 polymer ?
#
loop_
_entity_poly.entity_id
_entity_poly.type
_entity_poly.pdbx_seq_one_letter_code
_entity_poly.pdbx_strand_id
1 'polypeptide(L)' 'AATIDRLEALDRSELRKQFSIKRLNEMEIYPGVTFSEELEGQLFASIMLDMEKLISAYRRMLRQGNHALTVIVG' A
#
# COMPACT_ATOMS: atom_id res chain seq x y z
N ALA A 1 10.28 -4.75 15.28
CA ALA A 1 9.72 -3.45 14.86
C ALA A 1 10.09 -3.07 13.42
N ALA A 2 11.26 -3.48 12.89
CA ALA A 2 11.81 -3.04 11.59
C ALA A 2 10.83 -2.87 10.40
N THR A 3 9.81 -3.72 10.23
CA THR A 3 8.80 -3.55 9.16
C THR A 3 7.95 -2.28 9.36
N ILE A 4 7.50 -2.01 10.59
CA ILE A 4 6.71 -0.82 10.93
C ILE A 4 7.55 0.43 10.69
N ASP A 5 8.78 0.45 11.19
CA ASP A 5 9.69 1.59 11.07
C ASP A 5 9.99 1.93 9.60
N ARG A 6 10.18 0.90 8.76
CA ARG A 6 10.39 1.10 7.31
C ARG A 6 9.19 1.69 6.61
N LEU A 7 7.98 1.23 6.91
CA LEU A 7 6.75 1.74 6.30
C LEU A 7 6.47 3.18 6.76
N GLU A 8 6.75 3.49 8.02
CA GLU A 8 6.59 4.84 8.57
C GLU A 8 7.62 5.83 8.03
N ALA A 9 8.82 5.37 7.70
CA ALA A 9 9.89 6.21 7.15
C ALA A 9 9.72 6.56 5.67
N LEU A 10 8.77 5.97 4.95
CA LEU A 10 8.53 6.28 3.54
C LEU A 10 8.04 7.73 3.38
N ASP A 11 8.65 8.51 2.48
CA ASP A 11 8.12 9.82 2.12
C ASP A 11 6.90 9.66 1.20
N ARG A 12 5.73 10.10 1.68
CA ARG A 12 4.45 10.00 0.95
C ARG A 12 4.47 10.84 -0.32
N SER A 13 5.19 11.96 -0.33
CA SER A 13 5.32 12.82 -1.51
C SER A 13 6.17 12.14 -2.58
N GLU A 14 7.23 11.45 -2.17
CA GLU A 14 8.08 10.69 -3.08
C GLU A 14 7.33 9.49 -3.67
N LEU A 15 6.59 8.75 -2.84
CA LEU A 15 5.70 7.69 -3.33
C LEU A 15 4.67 8.22 -4.32
N ARG A 16 4.08 9.40 -4.07
CA ARG A 16 3.10 10.02 -4.98
C ARG A 16 3.70 10.34 -6.34
N LYS A 17 4.96 10.79 -6.39
CA LYS A 17 5.68 11.08 -7.65
C LYS A 17 6.00 9.82 -8.44
N GLN A 18 6.28 8.71 -7.75
CA GLN A 18 6.61 7.43 -8.40
C GLN A 18 5.38 6.66 -8.86
N PHE A 19 4.22 6.89 -8.23
CA PHE A 19 2.97 6.25 -8.61
C PHE A 19 2.46 6.77 -9.95
N SER A 20 2.14 5.85 -10.87
CA SER A 20 1.61 6.17 -12.19
C SER A 20 0.53 5.15 -12.58
N ILE A 21 -0.67 5.63 -12.90
CA ILE A 21 -1.75 4.74 -13.40
C ILE A 21 -1.36 4.12 -14.73
N LYS A 22 -0.72 4.88 -15.63
CA LYS A 22 -0.30 4.37 -16.93
C LYS A 22 0.61 3.15 -16.77
N ARG A 23 1.64 3.27 -15.92
CA ARG A 23 2.54 2.16 -15.62
C ARG A 23 1.82 1.00 -14.92
N LEU A 24 0.88 1.29 -14.01
CA LEU A 24 0.06 0.27 -13.34
C LEU A 24 -0.75 -0.54 -14.35
N ASN A 25 -1.40 0.13 -15.32
CA ASN A 25 -2.16 -0.50 -16.38
C ASN A 25 -1.27 -1.35 -17.30
N GLU A 26 -0.10 -0.83 -17.69
CA GLU A 26 0.90 -1.54 -18.51
C GLU A 26 1.45 -2.79 -17.81
N MET A 27 1.58 -2.75 -16.48
CA MET A 27 2.07 -3.86 -15.67
C MET A 27 0.99 -4.91 -15.36
N GLU A 28 -0.26 -4.70 -15.79
CA GLU A 28 -1.40 -5.59 -15.55
C GLU A 28 -1.53 -5.98 -14.06
N ILE A 29 -1.34 -5.00 -13.17
CA ILE A 29 -1.43 -5.24 -11.72
C ILE A 29 -2.81 -5.82 -11.38
N TYR A 30 -2.83 -6.93 -10.61
CA TYR A 30 -4.06 -7.63 -10.22
C TYR A 30 -5.13 -6.64 -9.71
N PRO A 31 -6.39 -6.73 -10.19
CA PRO A 31 -6.97 -7.81 -10.99
C PRO A 31 -6.78 -7.69 -12.52
N GLY A 32 -5.87 -6.85 -13.00
CA GLY A 32 -5.62 -6.66 -14.44
C GLY A 32 -6.64 -5.73 -15.11
N VAL A 33 -7.42 -4.99 -14.33
CA VAL A 33 -8.34 -3.97 -14.85
C VAL A 33 -7.59 -2.67 -15.10
N THR A 34 -7.96 -1.98 -16.18
CA THR A 34 -7.39 -0.68 -16.51
C THR A 34 -8.16 0.45 -15.82
N PHE A 35 -7.44 1.41 -15.27
CA PHE A 35 -8.03 2.63 -14.69
C PHE A 35 -7.86 3.83 -15.62
N SER A 36 -8.81 4.76 -15.57
CA SER A 36 -8.64 6.10 -16.16
C SER A 36 -7.55 6.87 -15.41
N GLU A 37 -6.70 7.60 -16.13
CA GLU A 37 -5.62 8.42 -15.54
C GLU A 37 -6.15 9.49 -14.58
N GLU A 38 -7.38 9.96 -14.78
CA GLU A 38 -8.07 10.92 -13.89
C GLU A 38 -8.22 10.40 -12.46
N LEU A 39 -8.21 9.07 -12.27
CA LEU A 39 -8.34 8.43 -10.96
C LEU A 39 -7.00 8.29 -10.22
N GLU A 40 -5.88 8.78 -10.76
CA GLU A 40 -4.54 8.51 -10.20
C GLU A 40 -4.42 9.00 -8.75
N GLY A 41 -4.89 10.21 -8.47
CA GLY A 41 -4.88 10.75 -7.11
C GLY A 41 -5.76 9.95 -6.15
N GLN A 42 -6.92 9.50 -6.62
CA GLN A 42 -7.88 8.74 -5.79
C GLN A 42 -7.36 7.33 -5.50
N LEU A 43 -6.81 6.65 -6.50
CA LEU A 43 -6.24 5.32 -6.33
C LEU A 43 -5.02 5.35 -5.42
N PHE A 44 -4.14 6.34 -5.58
CA PHE A 44 -3.01 6.55 -4.67
C PHE A 44 -3.48 6.78 -3.22
N ALA A 45 -4.47 7.66 -3.02
CA ALA A 45 -5.02 7.93 -1.69
C ALA A 45 -5.64 6.66 -1.05
N SER A 46 -6.33 5.83 -1.83
CA SER A 46 -6.88 4.55 -1.36
C SER A 46 -5.76 3.60 -0.90
N ILE A 47 -4.67 3.49 -1.65
CA ILE A 47 -3.53 2.64 -1.28
C ILE A 47 -2.86 3.15 0.01
N MET A 48 -2.70 4.47 0.15
CA MET A 48 -2.14 5.06 1.38
C MET A 48 -3.02 4.79 2.59
N LEU A 49 -4.35 4.86 2.44
CA LEU A 49 -5.28 4.52 3.51
C LEU A 49 -5.10 3.07 3.96
N ASP A 50 -4.97 2.13 3.04
CA ASP A 50 -4.78 0.71 3.38
C ASP A 50 -3.39 0.43 3.96
N MET A 51 -2.36 1.15 3.54
CA MET A 51 -1.03 1.10 4.16
C MET A 51 -1.07 1.56 5.63
N GLU A 52 -1.80 2.64 5.96
CA GLU A 52 -1.94 3.10 7.34
C GLU A 52 -2.73 2.11 8.22
N LYS A 53 -3.74 1.44 7.65
CA LYS A 53 -4.43 0.33 8.34
C LYS A 53 -3.47 -0.83 8.62
N LEU A 54 -2.61 -1.19 7.65
CA LEU A 54 -1.61 -2.25 7.80
C LEU A 54 -0.59 -1.92 8.89
N ILE A 55 -0.04 -0.70 8.89
CA ILE A 55 0.88 -0.22 9.94
C ILE A 55 0.21 -0.33 11.31
N SER A 56 -1.04 0.10 11.43
CA SER A 56 -1.81 0.03 12.67
C SER A 56 -2.02 -1.41 13.15
N ALA A 57 -2.30 -2.35 12.23
CA ALA A 57 -2.42 -3.77 12.53
C ALA A 57 -1.09 -4.37 13.03
N TYR A 58 0.03 -4.07 12.36
CA TYR A 58 1.35 -4.51 12.78
C TYR A 58 1.76 -3.96 14.14
N ARG A 59 1.50 -2.66 14.41
CA ARG A 59 1.72 -2.07 15.74
C ARG A 59 0.92 -2.81 16.81
N ARG A 60 -0.35 -3.16 16.54
CA ARG A 60 -1.19 -3.93 17.47
C ARG A 60 -0.62 -5.32 17.73
N MET A 61 -0.24 -6.06 16.69
CA MET A 61 0.34 -7.39 16.82
C MET A 61 1.65 -7.37 17.62
N LEU A 62 2.53 -6.41 17.32
CA LEU A 62 3.80 -6.24 18.02
C LEU A 62 3.59 -5.96 19.52
N ARG A 63 2.68 -5.04 19.86
CA ARG A 63 2.36 -4.72 21.27
C ARG A 63 1.80 -5.92 22.05
N GLN A 64 1.14 -6.85 21.36
CA GLN A 64 0.56 -8.04 21.98
C GLN A 64 1.50 -9.27 21.98
N GLY A 65 2.70 -9.16 21.38
CA GLY A 65 3.60 -10.32 21.19
C GLY A 65 3.09 -11.34 20.16
N ASN A 66 2.15 -10.92 19.30
CA ASN A 66 1.57 -11.75 18.24
C ASN A 66 2.41 -11.70 16.95
N HIS A 67 2.14 -12.64 16.05
CA HIS A 67 2.79 -12.75 14.73
C HIS A 67 1.83 -12.33 13.61
N ALA A 68 2.39 -11.84 12.51
CA ALA A 68 1.65 -11.52 11.30
C ALA A 68 1.74 -12.67 10.28
N LEU A 69 0.62 -12.99 9.65
CA LEU A 69 0.56 -13.89 8.49
C LEU A 69 -0.24 -13.20 7.39
N THR A 70 0.38 -12.97 6.24
CA THR A 70 -0.30 -12.44 5.05
C THR A 70 -0.92 -13.60 4.28
N VAL A 71 -2.24 -13.57 4.13
CA VAL A 71 -2.98 -14.57 3.35
C VAL A 71 -3.53 -13.89 2.10
N ILE A 72 -3.10 -14.35 0.94
CA ILE A 72 -3.61 -13.95 -0.37
C ILE A 72 -4.04 -15.24 -1.05
N VAL A 73 -5.34 -15.45 -1.19
CA VAL A 73 -5.94 -16.60 -1.87
C VAL A 73 -6.95 -16.08 -2.90
N GLY A 74 -6.90 -16.64 -4.11
CA GLY A 74 -7.73 -16.26 -5.25
C GLY A 74 -9.06 -16.99 -5.32
#